data_AF-A0AAN4TJC0-F1
#
_entry.id   AF-A0AAN4TJC0-F1
#
_cell.length_a   1.000
_cell.length_b   1.000
_cell.length_c   1.000
_cell.angle_alpha   90.00
_cell.angle_beta   90.00
_cell.angle_gamma   90.00
#
_symmetry.space_group_name_H-M   'P 1'
#
loop_
_entity.id
_entity.type
_entity.pdbx_description
1 polymer ?
#
loop_
_entity_poly.entity_id
_entity_poly.type
_entity_poly.pdbx_seq_one_letter_code
_entity_poly.pdbx_strand_id
1 'polypeptide(L)'
;MSIQSRDPVIDRAAPDGDSPISFYCKLEDDNAVKDYLRGGRCLRFTGVKSSEWNEVSLRQGVDVYVIDVDFWSTNKGNGLSFIGTHKQSLVEHQPVSYWFLLEFTPGKGRNYYYAAFSDPLENKPTFGGVLLDLDPKAGPELPTPPCVKSIKMNAGDDYSFYSFHVGQGMASLLDNERDGILFDAGAGCPIKRPDYPDLLVNDLKTAVQALHRVIMILSHPDLDHWRLLQWDPTLSGEIDSIYVPINTKQLVFSDKSVNEKIKVFDGTLIPLTVGSSLDVHRSQPCYSDKNGECLVCVFHAHGQTVLIPGDTCMSV
;
A
#
# COMPACT_ATOMS: atom_id res chain seq x y z
N MET A 1 0.44 23.66 32.33
CA MET A 1 1.04 22.31 32.35
C MET A 1 1.78 22.14 31.03
N SER A 2 3.11 21.99 31.09
CA SER A 2 3.96 21.83 29.90
C SER A 2 3.84 20.40 29.38
N ILE A 3 3.36 20.24 28.15
CA ILE A 3 3.36 18.95 27.46
C ILE A 3 4.80 18.72 27.02
N GLN A 4 5.51 17.86 27.75
CA GLN A 4 6.83 17.38 27.33
C GLN A 4 6.67 16.60 26.03
N SER A 5 7.25 17.15 24.97
CA SER A 5 7.55 16.47 23.71
C SER A 5 8.43 15.26 23.98
N ARG A 6 7.83 14.06 24.02
CA ARG A 6 8.57 12.81 23.97
C ARG A 6 8.73 12.41 22.50
N ASP A 7 9.85 12.79 21.90
CA ASP A 7 10.32 12.12 20.68
C ASP A 7 10.62 10.66 21.03
N PRO A 8 10.04 9.66 20.31
CA PRO A 8 10.36 8.28 20.61
C PRO A 8 11.73 7.92 20.03
N VAL A 9 12.67 7.65 20.93
CA VAL A 9 13.82 6.72 20.81
C VAL A 9 14.79 6.99 19.64
N ILE A 10 15.79 7.85 19.88
CA ILE A 10 17.03 7.98 19.07
C ILE A 10 18.22 7.26 19.75
N ASP A 11 17.98 6.22 20.55
CA ASP A 11 19.05 5.57 21.32
C ASP A 11 19.07 4.06 21.15
N ARG A 12 19.62 3.62 20.01
CA ARG A 12 20.55 2.49 19.96
C ARG A 12 21.66 2.84 18.99
N ALA A 13 22.88 3.00 19.50
CA ALA A 13 24.07 2.95 18.66
C ALA A 13 24.18 1.53 18.08
N ALA A 14 24.17 1.41 16.75
CA ALA A 14 24.63 0.19 16.08
C ALA A 14 26.16 0.16 16.14
N PRO A 15 26.78 -1.04 16.19
CA PRO A 15 28.24 -1.16 16.14
C PRO A 15 28.73 -0.71 14.76
N ASP A 16 29.81 0.09 14.73
CA ASP A 16 30.57 0.32 13.51
C ASP A 16 31.07 -1.03 12.97
N GLY A 17 30.56 -1.51 11.84
CA GLY A 17 31.08 -2.74 11.21
C GLY A 17 30.17 -3.52 10.26
N ASP A 18 28.87 -3.22 10.15
CA ASP A 18 28.01 -3.97 9.23
C ASP A 18 28.22 -3.51 7.78
N SER A 19 28.39 -4.49 6.88
CA SER A 19 28.44 -4.23 5.44
C SER A 19 27.11 -3.61 4.97
N PRO A 20 27.14 -2.67 4.01
CA PRO A 20 25.92 -2.09 3.47
C PRO A 20 24.95 -3.16 2.95
N ILE A 21 23.67 -2.97 3.20
CA ILE A 21 22.59 -3.81 2.69
C ILE A 21 22.15 -3.22 1.35
N SER A 22 22.25 -4.01 0.29
CA SER A 22 21.84 -3.61 -1.05
C SER A 22 20.38 -3.97 -1.32
N PHE A 23 19.58 -2.97 -1.66
CA PHE A 23 18.20 -3.10 -2.11
C PHE A 23 18.07 -2.69 -3.58
N TYR A 24 17.29 -3.46 -4.34
CA TYR A 24 16.80 -3.04 -5.64
C TYR A 24 15.36 -2.57 -5.51
N CYS A 25 15.12 -1.34 -5.94
CA CYS A 25 13.93 -0.59 -5.54
C CYS A 25 13.16 -0.01 -6.72
N LYS A 26 11.87 0.17 -6.51
CA LYS A 26 10.99 1.02 -7.31
C LYS A 26 10.67 2.26 -6.49
N LEU A 27 10.67 3.43 -7.13
CA LEU A 27 10.14 4.64 -6.49
C LEU A 27 8.62 4.50 -6.42
N GLU A 28 8.06 4.68 -5.23
CA GLU A 28 6.63 4.64 -5.00
C GLU A 28 6.03 6.05 -5.01
N ASP A 29 6.67 6.99 -4.30
CA ASP A 29 6.23 8.38 -4.18
C ASP A 29 7.43 9.32 -3.91
N ASP A 30 7.54 10.41 -4.66
CA ASP A 30 8.61 11.42 -4.56
C ASP A 30 8.32 12.57 -3.55
N ASN A 31 7.13 12.52 -2.95
CA ASN A 31 6.62 13.50 -2.02
C ASN A 31 5.92 12.86 -0.81
N ALA A 32 6.28 11.61 -0.50
CA ALA A 32 5.73 10.89 0.62
C ALA A 32 6.01 11.59 1.94
N VAL A 33 5.13 11.34 2.91
CA VAL A 33 5.36 11.69 4.32
C VAL A 33 5.79 10.43 5.06
N LYS A 34 6.85 10.57 5.86
CA LYS A 34 7.40 9.48 6.68
C LYS A 34 6.39 8.87 7.63
N ASP A 35 6.44 7.55 7.75
CA ASP A 35 5.54 6.75 8.60
C ASP A 35 5.96 6.72 10.07
N TYR A 36 7.25 6.86 10.36
CA TYR A 36 7.79 6.75 11.73
C TYR A 36 8.16 8.10 12.35
N LEU A 37 8.68 9.04 11.54
CA LEU A 37 9.12 10.34 12.04
C LEU A 37 8.00 11.38 11.92
N ARG A 38 7.83 12.20 12.96
CA ARG A 38 6.87 13.31 12.95
C ARG A 38 7.36 14.42 12.03
N GLY A 39 6.63 14.63 10.94
CA GLY A 39 7.00 15.58 9.90
C GLY A 39 8.22 15.13 9.08
N GLY A 40 8.31 15.59 7.85
CA GLY A 40 9.41 15.29 6.94
C GLY A 40 8.96 14.59 5.69
N ARG A 41 9.17 15.28 4.56
CA ARG A 41 9.07 14.73 3.22
C ARG A 41 10.16 13.68 3.01
N CYS A 42 9.83 12.60 2.32
CA CYS A 42 10.78 11.59 1.86
C CYS A 42 10.55 11.26 0.39
N LEU A 43 11.58 10.69 -0.22
CA LEU A 43 11.42 9.81 -1.36
C LEU A 43 11.12 8.43 -0.78
N ARG A 44 9.96 7.87 -1.11
CA ARG A 44 9.58 6.53 -0.69
C ARG A 44 9.87 5.54 -1.78
N PHE A 45 10.59 4.50 -1.41
CA PHE A 45 10.85 3.36 -2.25
C PHE A 45 10.22 2.11 -1.64
N THR A 46 9.77 1.21 -2.51
CA THR A 46 9.61 -0.21 -2.17
C THR A 46 10.77 -0.97 -2.79
N GLY A 47 11.33 -1.93 -2.06
CA GLY A 47 12.53 -2.63 -2.51
C GLY A 47 12.62 -4.05 -2.00
N VAL A 48 13.47 -4.82 -2.66
CA VAL A 48 13.83 -6.20 -2.29
C VAL A 48 15.32 -6.28 -2.08
N LYS A 49 15.79 -7.22 -1.26
CA LYS A 49 17.23 -7.44 -1.11
C LYS A 49 17.82 -7.96 -2.43
N SER A 50 19.10 -7.68 -2.67
CA SER A 50 19.80 -8.11 -3.89
C SER A 50 19.68 -9.62 -4.19
N SER A 51 19.58 -10.47 -3.17
CA SER A 51 19.41 -11.92 -3.33
C SER A 51 18.06 -12.32 -3.92
N GLU A 52 17.04 -11.48 -3.76
CA GLU A 52 15.65 -11.73 -4.20
C GLU A 52 15.31 -10.97 -5.49
N TRP A 53 16.23 -10.18 -6.02
CA TRP A 53 16.05 -9.39 -7.24
C TRP A 53 16.19 -10.25 -8.51
N ASN A 54 15.22 -11.13 -8.73
CA ASN A 54 15.10 -11.94 -9.93
C ASN A 54 13.63 -12.33 -10.17
N GLU A 55 13.28 -12.68 -11.41
CA GLU A 55 11.89 -12.98 -11.79
C GLU A 55 11.29 -14.17 -11.01
N VAL A 56 12.10 -15.17 -10.69
CA VAL A 56 11.62 -16.40 -10.02
C VAL A 56 11.19 -16.07 -8.60
N SER A 57 12.05 -15.38 -7.84
CA SER A 57 11.74 -14.95 -6.47
C SER A 57 10.51 -14.03 -6.45
N LEU A 58 10.46 -13.01 -7.32
CA LEU A 58 9.32 -12.08 -7.36
C LEU A 58 7.98 -12.79 -7.62
N ARG A 59 7.95 -13.83 -8.46
CA ARG A 59 6.74 -14.63 -8.71
C ARG A 59 6.35 -15.52 -7.54
N GLN A 60 7.33 -16.06 -6.82
CA GLN A 60 7.10 -16.95 -5.67
C GLN A 60 6.70 -16.19 -4.40
N GLY A 61 7.02 -14.90 -4.33
CA GLY A 61 6.85 -14.08 -3.14
C GLY A 61 8.20 -13.80 -2.50
N VAL A 62 8.40 -12.56 -2.09
CA VAL A 62 9.65 -12.04 -1.50
C VAL A 62 9.34 -11.25 -0.23
N ASP A 63 10.38 -10.94 0.55
CA ASP A 63 10.26 -9.90 1.56
C ASP A 63 10.38 -8.52 0.89
N VAL A 64 9.31 -7.73 0.92
CA VAL A 64 9.33 -6.35 0.43
C VAL A 64 9.63 -5.42 1.59
N TYR A 65 10.46 -4.40 1.34
CA TYR A 65 10.83 -3.38 2.31
C TYR A 65 10.37 -2.01 1.84
N VAL A 66 9.83 -1.22 2.76
CA VAL A 66 9.61 0.22 2.57
C VAL A 66 10.86 0.94 3.02
N ILE A 67 11.40 1.80 2.16
CA ILE A 67 12.62 2.56 2.41
C ILE A 67 12.28 4.03 2.24
N ASP A 68 12.26 4.77 3.36
CA ASP A 68 12.04 6.21 3.36
C ASP A 68 13.38 6.94 3.41
N VAL A 69 13.73 7.56 2.29
CA VAL A 69 14.91 8.41 2.17
C VAL A 69 14.50 9.85 2.43
N ASP A 70 15.01 10.44 3.52
CA ASP A 70 14.79 11.84 3.86
C ASP A 70 15.16 12.72 2.67
N PHE A 71 14.21 13.55 2.25
CA PHE A 71 14.30 14.35 1.03
C PHE A 71 15.58 15.21 0.97
N TRP A 72 16.06 15.67 2.13
CA TRP A 72 17.22 16.54 2.24
C TRP A 72 18.55 15.77 2.42
N SER A 73 18.49 14.46 2.66
CA SER A 73 19.65 13.64 3.01
C SER A 73 20.35 12.97 1.83
N THR A 74 19.80 13.06 0.61
CA THR A 74 20.52 12.54 -0.56
C THR A 74 21.85 13.26 -0.65
N ASN A 75 22.97 12.50 -0.74
CA ASN A 75 24.36 12.85 -0.42
C ASN A 75 24.97 14.14 -1.04
N LYS A 76 24.18 14.97 -1.72
CA LYS A 76 24.59 16.26 -2.30
C LYS A 76 23.56 17.39 -2.11
N GLY A 77 22.57 17.27 -1.22
CA GLY A 77 21.49 18.26 -1.12
C GLY A 77 20.60 18.31 -2.37
N ASN A 78 20.58 17.20 -3.11
CA ASN A 78 20.13 17.10 -4.49
C ASN A 78 18.82 16.30 -4.64
N GLY A 79 18.00 16.17 -3.58
CA GLY A 79 16.65 15.60 -3.71
C GLY A 79 15.83 16.33 -4.78
N LEU A 80 16.03 17.65 -4.87
CA LEU A 80 15.50 18.50 -5.94
C LEU A 80 16.13 18.24 -7.32
N SER A 81 17.38 17.80 -7.42
CA SER A 81 17.99 17.42 -8.71
C SER A 81 17.55 16.03 -9.14
N PHE A 82 17.41 15.07 -8.22
CA PHE A 82 16.85 13.75 -8.52
C PHE A 82 15.44 13.89 -9.10
N ILE A 83 14.58 14.64 -8.41
CA ILE A 83 13.25 14.99 -8.91
C ILE A 83 13.39 15.82 -10.18
N GLY A 84 14.20 16.88 -10.23
CA GLY A 84 14.31 17.74 -11.42
C GLY A 84 14.75 17.01 -12.69
N THR A 85 15.66 16.04 -12.59
CA THR A 85 16.17 15.24 -13.71
C THR A 85 15.22 14.10 -14.10
N HIS A 86 14.45 13.58 -13.15
CA HIS A 86 13.60 12.40 -13.39
C HIS A 86 12.10 12.66 -13.20
N LYS A 87 11.64 13.88 -12.93
CA LYS A 87 10.22 14.21 -12.65
C LYS A 87 9.30 13.70 -13.74
N GLN A 88 9.76 13.87 -14.98
CA GLN A 88 9.03 13.48 -16.18
C GLN A 88 9.10 11.98 -16.47
N SER A 89 10.10 11.25 -15.94
CA SER A 89 10.19 9.79 -16.07
C SER A 89 9.57 9.05 -14.88
N LEU A 90 9.74 9.54 -13.66
CA LEU A 90 9.24 8.96 -12.40
C LEU A 90 7.72 9.00 -12.29
N VAL A 91 7.07 10.00 -12.87
CA VAL A 91 5.61 10.18 -12.76
C VAL A 91 4.86 9.58 -13.97
N GLU A 92 5.46 9.55 -15.17
CA GLU A 92 4.69 9.27 -16.39
C GLU A 92 5.29 8.19 -17.32
N HIS A 93 6.58 7.82 -17.22
CA HIS A 93 7.24 7.08 -18.32
C HIS A 93 8.39 6.14 -17.96
N GLN A 94 8.60 5.73 -16.71
CA GLN A 94 9.62 4.70 -16.44
C GLN A 94 9.19 3.39 -17.11
N PRO A 95 10.00 2.81 -18.02
CA PRO A 95 9.82 1.42 -18.41
C PRO A 95 9.61 0.58 -17.16
N VAL A 96 8.59 -0.28 -17.19
CA VAL A 96 8.18 -1.16 -16.08
C VAL A 96 9.37 -1.95 -15.52
N SER A 97 10.45 -2.11 -16.28
CA SER A 97 11.69 -2.82 -15.98
C SER A 97 12.81 -2.01 -15.31
N TYR A 98 12.66 -0.72 -15.00
CA TYR A 98 13.73 0.07 -14.36
C TYR A 98 13.70 0.03 -12.82
N TRP A 99 14.88 -0.18 -12.22
CA TRP A 99 15.09 -0.32 -10.78
C TRP A 99 16.21 0.61 -10.30
N PHE A 100 16.15 1.05 -9.06
CA PHE A 100 17.21 1.82 -8.40
C PHE A 100 17.98 0.94 -7.43
N LEU A 101 19.31 1.07 -7.39
CA LEU A 101 20.13 0.43 -6.37
C LEU A 101 20.26 1.37 -5.17
N LEU A 102 19.89 0.87 -3.99
CA LEU A 102 20.00 1.56 -2.72
C LEU A 102 20.90 0.75 -1.79
N GLU A 103 22.05 1.31 -1.42
CA GLU A 103 22.92 0.75 -0.40
C GLU A 103 22.62 1.42 0.95
N PHE A 104 22.18 0.62 1.91
CA PHE A 104 21.79 1.10 3.23
C PHE A 104 22.81 0.68 4.28
N THR A 105 23.33 1.63 5.04
CA THR A 105 24.24 1.34 6.16
C THR A 105 23.50 1.63 7.48
N PRO A 106 23.19 0.60 8.30
CA PRO A 106 22.57 0.80 9.60
C PRO A 106 23.35 1.77 10.47
N GLY A 107 22.66 2.65 11.20
CA GLY A 107 23.30 3.64 12.04
C GLY A 107 22.35 4.75 12.47
N LYS A 108 22.92 5.89 12.88
CA LYS A 108 22.12 7.08 13.18
C LYS A 108 21.73 7.78 11.90
N GLY A 109 20.49 8.26 11.81
CA GLY A 109 20.03 8.97 10.63
C GLY A 109 18.53 9.27 10.66
N ARG A 110 18.08 9.97 9.63
CA ARG A 110 16.66 10.24 9.37
C ARG A 110 16.08 9.32 8.30
N ASN A 111 16.93 8.57 7.61
CA ASN A 111 16.51 7.54 6.67
C ASN A 111 16.25 6.27 7.44
N TYR A 112 15.31 5.48 6.94
CA TYR A 112 15.06 4.17 7.50
C TYR A 112 14.44 3.24 6.47
N TYR A 113 14.52 1.95 6.77
CA TYR A 113 13.69 0.97 6.11
C TYR A 113 12.99 0.06 7.13
N TYR A 114 11.92 -0.59 6.70
CA TYR A 114 11.19 -1.60 7.47
C TYR A 114 10.54 -2.61 6.53
N ALA A 115 10.21 -3.81 7.02
CA ALA A 115 9.52 -4.81 6.19
C ALA A 115 8.04 -4.45 5.97
N ALA A 116 7.54 -4.53 4.75
CA ALA A 116 6.11 -4.39 4.46
C ALA A 116 5.31 -5.51 5.17
N PHE A 117 4.01 -5.28 5.39
CA PHE A 117 3.09 -6.25 6.01
C PHE A 117 3.62 -6.85 7.32
N SER A 118 4.23 -6.01 8.15
CA SER A 118 4.82 -6.43 9.42
C SER A 118 4.21 -5.67 10.60
N ASP A 119 4.27 -6.26 11.79
CA ASP A 119 3.78 -5.61 13.00
C ASP A 119 4.77 -4.49 13.41
N PRO A 120 4.33 -3.23 13.62
CA PRO A 120 5.22 -2.14 14.01
C PRO A 120 5.86 -2.30 15.40
N LEU A 121 5.30 -3.13 16.29
CA LEU A 121 5.86 -3.44 17.59
C LEU A 121 7.03 -4.43 17.48
N GLU A 122 6.95 -5.38 16.53
CA GLU A 122 7.97 -6.41 16.30
C GLU A 122 9.03 -5.97 15.28
N ASN A 123 8.61 -5.31 14.20
CA ASN A 123 9.46 -4.87 13.09
C ASN A 123 9.66 -3.35 13.12
N LYS A 124 10.51 -2.92 14.05
CA LYS A 124 10.92 -1.52 14.18
C LYS A 124 11.77 -1.09 12.98
N PRO A 125 11.72 0.19 12.60
CA PRO A 125 12.49 0.70 11.47
C PRO A 125 13.98 0.62 11.81
N THR A 126 14.77 0.21 10.82
CA THR A 126 16.24 0.29 10.89
C THR A 126 16.65 1.64 10.33
N PHE A 127 17.16 2.52 11.20
CA PHE A 127 17.67 3.83 10.79
C PHE A 127 19.11 3.73 10.26
N GLY A 128 19.52 4.71 9.44
CA GLY A 128 20.87 4.70 8.90
C GLY A 128 21.14 5.70 7.79
N GLY A 129 22.29 5.51 7.15
CA GLY A 129 22.73 6.22 5.96
C GLY A 129 22.29 5.49 4.69
N VAL A 130 22.12 6.25 3.61
CA VAL A 130 21.71 5.73 2.31
C VAL A 130 22.65 6.28 1.24
N LEU A 131 23.15 5.38 0.38
CA LEU A 131 23.72 5.72 -0.91
C LEU A 131 22.75 5.26 -1.99
N LEU A 132 22.16 6.21 -2.71
CA LEU A 132 21.25 5.96 -3.82
C LEU A 132 22.03 6.09 -5.12
N ASP A 133 22.09 5.00 -5.89
CA ASP A 133 22.51 5.06 -7.28
C ASP A 133 21.38 5.64 -8.13
N LEU A 134 21.64 6.79 -8.75
CA LEU A 134 20.65 7.50 -9.55
C LEU A 134 20.51 6.92 -10.95
N ASP A 135 21.42 6.04 -11.39
CA ASP A 135 21.37 5.42 -12.70
C ASP A 135 20.45 4.19 -12.67
N PRO A 136 19.28 4.23 -13.33
CA PRO A 136 18.35 3.12 -13.32
C PRO A 136 18.99 1.86 -13.92
N LYS A 137 18.77 0.73 -13.27
CA LYS A 137 19.20 -0.59 -13.73
C LYS A 137 18.05 -1.25 -14.46
N ALA A 138 18.34 -1.85 -15.61
CA ALA A 138 17.44 -2.83 -16.19
C ALA A 138 17.33 -4.02 -15.22
N GLY A 139 16.12 -4.50 -15.00
CA GLY A 139 15.86 -5.59 -14.07
C GLY A 139 14.64 -6.41 -14.44
N PRO A 140 14.26 -7.38 -13.58
CA PRO A 140 13.11 -8.22 -13.81
C PRO A 140 11.83 -7.38 -13.92
N GLU A 141 10.91 -7.85 -14.76
CA GLU A 141 9.56 -7.30 -14.76
C GLU A 141 8.80 -7.75 -13.51
N LEU A 142 7.91 -6.88 -13.02
CA LEU A 142 7.00 -7.26 -11.96
C LEU A 142 6.01 -8.32 -12.47
N PRO A 143 5.73 -9.37 -11.67
CA PRO A 143 4.74 -10.38 -12.01
C PRO A 143 3.38 -9.76 -12.32
N THR A 144 2.69 -10.29 -13.33
CA THR A 144 1.29 -9.95 -13.57
C THR A 144 0.41 -10.83 -12.68
N PRO A 145 -0.41 -10.26 -11.77
CA PRO A 145 -1.32 -11.06 -10.95
C PRO A 145 -2.36 -11.79 -11.81
N PRO A 146 -2.92 -12.92 -11.32
CA PRO A 146 -3.94 -13.67 -12.05
C PRO A 146 -5.19 -12.83 -12.31
N CYS A 147 -5.71 -12.90 -13.54
CA CYS A 147 -6.95 -12.23 -13.93
C CYS A 147 -8.17 -13.10 -13.64
N VAL A 148 -9.17 -12.51 -12.99
CA VAL A 148 -10.45 -13.16 -12.73
C VAL A 148 -11.59 -12.49 -13.50
N LYS A 149 -12.58 -13.29 -13.88
CA LYS A 149 -13.76 -12.81 -14.60
C LYS A 149 -14.96 -12.55 -13.71
N SER A 150 -14.97 -13.10 -12.50
CA SER A 150 -16.07 -12.97 -11.55
C SER A 150 -15.56 -13.14 -10.12
N ILE A 151 -16.24 -12.48 -9.21
CA ILE A 151 -16.08 -12.63 -7.77
C ILE A 151 -17.29 -13.39 -7.27
N LYS A 152 -17.05 -14.44 -6.47
CA LYS A 152 -18.13 -15.22 -5.85
C LYS A 152 -18.24 -14.85 -4.39
N MET A 153 -19.44 -14.40 -4.02
CA MET A 153 -19.86 -14.22 -2.64
C MET A 153 -20.81 -15.35 -2.28
N ASN A 154 -20.81 -15.76 -1.01
CA ASN A 154 -21.82 -16.71 -0.57
C ASN A 154 -23.17 -15.98 -0.55
N ALA A 155 -24.19 -16.63 -1.13
CA ALA A 155 -25.56 -16.20 -0.93
C ALA A 155 -25.88 -16.34 0.56
N GLY A 156 -26.39 -15.29 1.17
CA GLY A 156 -26.66 -15.22 2.60
C GLY A 156 -27.75 -14.20 2.93
N ASP A 157 -27.75 -13.74 4.17
CA ASP A 157 -28.63 -12.66 4.64
C ASP A 157 -28.29 -11.33 3.95
N ASP A 158 -29.14 -10.32 4.16
CA ASP A 158 -29.00 -9.02 3.52
C ASP A 158 -27.69 -8.33 3.95
N TYR A 159 -27.05 -7.66 2.99
CA TYR A 159 -25.81 -6.94 3.24
C TYR A 159 -26.07 -5.55 3.83
N SER A 160 -25.28 -5.21 4.85
CA SER A 160 -25.22 -3.88 5.47
C SER A 160 -23.96 -3.15 5.04
N PHE A 161 -24.06 -1.82 4.88
CA PHE A 161 -22.94 -0.97 4.49
C PHE A 161 -22.47 -0.11 5.67
N TYR A 162 -21.17 -0.11 5.90
CA TYR A 162 -20.49 0.63 6.96
C TYR A 162 -19.39 1.49 6.36
N SER A 163 -19.28 2.73 6.83
CA SER A 163 -18.13 3.59 6.54
C SER A 163 -17.33 3.82 7.80
N PHE A 164 -16.01 3.72 7.69
CA PHE A 164 -15.11 3.95 8.81
C PHE A 164 -14.52 5.35 8.73
N HIS A 165 -14.21 5.91 9.91
CA HIS A 165 -13.58 7.22 9.97
C HIS A 165 -12.16 7.15 9.37
N VAL A 166 -11.68 8.23 8.76
CA VAL A 166 -10.33 8.31 8.14
C VAL A 166 -9.16 7.88 9.04
N GLY A 167 -9.37 7.87 10.35
CA GLY A 167 -8.38 7.36 11.29
C GLY A 167 -8.35 5.83 11.38
N GLN A 168 -9.50 5.18 11.21
CA GLN A 168 -9.66 3.73 11.26
C GLN A 168 -9.40 3.08 9.89
N GLY A 169 -9.32 3.90 8.85
CA GLY A 169 -9.19 3.48 7.47
C GLY A 169 -9.98 4.43 6.59
N MET A 170 -9.39 5.01 5.54
CA MET A 170 -10.19 5.51 4.42
C MET A 170 -10.76 4.27 3.73
N ALA A 171 -11.87 3.78 4.27
CA ALA A 171 -12.38 2.44 4.02
C ALA A 171 -13.89 2.37 4.24
N SER A 172 -14.52 1.42 3.57
CA SER A 172 -15.91 1.02 3.82
C SER A 172 -16.02 -0.49 3.78
N LEU A 173 -16.98 -1.06 4.51
CA LEU A 173 -17.24 -2.50 4.55
C LEU A 173 -18.69 -2.75 4.16
N LEU A 174 -18.89 -3.75 3.32
CA LEU A 174 -20.18 -4.35 3.06
C LEU A 174 -20.16 -5.77 3.62
N ASP A 175 -21.04 -6.12 4.55
CA ASP A 175 -21.08 -7.49 5.11
C ASP A 175 -22.50 -7.98 5.37
N ASN A 176 -22.64 -9.30 5.48
CA ASN A 176 -23.87 -9.98 5.87
C ASN A 176 -23.70 -10.79 7.17
N GLU A 177 -22.91 -10.27 8.12
CA GLU A 177 -22.51 -10.92 9.38
C GLU A 177 -21.66 -12.20 9.22
N ARG A 178 -21.45 -12.68 8.00
CA ARG A 178 -20.64 -13.87 7.71
C ARG A 178 -19.53 -13.61 6.70
N ASP A 179 -19.87 -13.03 5.57
CA ASP A 179 -18.95 -12.66 4.49
C ASP A 179 -18.90 -11.13 4.37
N GLY A 180 -17.72 -10.59 4.07
CA GLY A 180 -17.48 -9.16 3.91
C GLY A 180 -16.76 -8.81 2.60
N ILE A 181 -17.03 -7.59 2.12
CA ILE A 181 -16.31 -6.91 1.05
C ILE A 181 -15.79 -5.59 1.62
N LEU A 182 -14.48 -5.54 1.84
CA LEU A 182 -13.76 -4.34 2.25
C LEU A 182 -13.41 -3.52 1.00
N PHE A 183 -13.74 -2.24 1.01
CA PHE A 183 -13.37 -1.28 -0.03
C PHE A 183 -12.31 -0.36 0.54
N ASP A 184 -11.10 -0.46 0.00
CA ASP A 184 -9.92 0.26 0.48
C ASP A 184 -9.62 0.03 1.99
N ALA A 185 -8.43 0.44 2.41
CA ALA A 185 -7.90 0.29 3.77
C ALA A 185 -6.81 1.35 3.97
N GLY A 186 -7.17 2.59 3.69
CA GLY A 186 -6.24 3.69 3.60
C GLY A 186 -5.77 4.27 4.93
N ALA A 187 -4.56 4.85 4.97
CA ALA A 187 -4.14 5.66 6.11
C ALA A 187 -3.74 7.07 5.65
N GLY A 188 -4.53 8.06 6.07
CA GLY A 188 -4.25 9.46 5.82
C GLY A 188 -3.10 10.03 6.65
N CYS A 189 -2.72 11.27 6.36
CA CYS A 189 -1.62 11.98 7.02
C CYS A 189 -1.69 12.17 8.55
N PRO A 190 -2.83 12.12 9.30
CA PRO A 190 -2.76 12.36 10.73
C PRO A 190 -2.17 11.18 11.53
N ILE A 191 -2.09 9.98 10.97
CA ILE A 191 -1.67 8.77 11.71
C ILE A 191 -0.29 8.31 11.27
N LYS A 192 0.56 8.01 12.25
CA LYS A 192 1.87 7.39 12.05
C LYS A 192 1.78 5.91 12.34
N ARG A 193 2.67 5.13 11.71
CA ARG A 193 2.66 3.67 11.84
C ARG A 193 2.83 3.18 13.29
N PRO A 194 3.73 3.75 14.13
CA PRO A 194 3.83 3.38 15.55
C PRO A 194 2.58 3.70 16.38
N ASP A 195 1.84 4.68 15.91
CA ASP A 195 0.73 5.34 16.59
C ASP A 195 -0.60 4.63 16.27
N TYR A 196 -0.68 3.94 15.13
CA TYR A 196 -1.86 3.22 14.66
C TYR A 196 -2.46 2.18 15.65
N PRO A 197 -1.67 1.33 16.34
CA PRO A 197 -2.24 0.34 17.26
C PRO A 197 -2.99 0.93 18.46
N ASP A 198 -2.59 2.12 18.92
CA ASP A 198 -3.01 2.68 20.21
C ASP A 198 -3.99 3.86 20.09
N LEU A 199 -4.10 4.49 18.91
CA LEU A 199 -4.81 5.77 18.78
C LEU A 199 -6.33 5.67 18.60
N LEU A 200 -6.89 4.49 18.32
CA LEU A 200 -8.32 4.36 17.99
C LEU A 200 -8.93 3.05 18.51
N VAL A 201 -10.21 3.12 18.88
CA VAL A 201 -11.06 1.92 18.88
C VAL A 201 -11.12 1.46 17.44
N ASN A 202 -10.46 0.34 17.11
CA ASN A 202 -10.35 -0.14 15.75
C ASN A 202 -11.61 -0.93 15.38
N ASP A 203 -12.70 -0.20 15.13
CA ASP A 203 -13.98 -0.77 14.74
C ASP A 203 -13.87 -1.53 13.41
N LEU A 204 -12.99 -1.08 12.50
CA LEU A 204 -12.71 -1.79 11.25
C LEU A 204 -12.14 -3.19 11.53
N LYS A 205 -11.09 -3.28 12.34
CA LYS A 205 -10.47 -4.57 12.70
C LYS A 205 -11.46 -5.47 13.41
N THR A 206 -12.26 -4.91 14.33
CA THR A 206 -13.28 -5.67 15.05
C THR A 206 -14.37 -6.19 14.10
N ALA A 207 -14.85 -5.36 13.18
CA ALA A 207 -15.84 -5.74 12.17
C ALA A 207 -15.30 -6.83 11.23
N VAL A 208 -14.08 -6.68 10.73
CA VAL A 208 -13.45 -7.65 9.83
C VAL A 208 -13.20 -9.00 10.54
N GLN A 209 -12.72 -8.99 11.78
CA GLN A 209 -12.44 -10.22 12.56
C GLN A 209 -13.70 -10.98 12.99
N ALA A 210 -14.87 -10.32 13.01
CA ALA A 210 -16.13 -10.99 13.31
C ALA A 210 -16.63 -11.85 12.14
N LEU A 211 -16.13 -11.61 10.93
CA LEU A 211 -16.56 -12.27 9.71
C LEU A 211 -15.75 -13.54 9.46
N HIS A 212 -16.40 -14.53 8.87
CA HIS A 212 -15.75 -15.79 8.50
C HIS A 212 -14.85 -15.61 7.26
N ARG A 213 -15.20 -14.68 6.38
CA ARG A 213 -14.49 -14.44 5.13
C ARG A 213 -14.58 -12.97 4.74
N VAL A 214 -13.46 -12.36 4.42
CA VAL A 214 -13.43 -10.99 3.89
C VAL A 214 -12.60 -10.95 2.61
N ILE A 215 -13.17 -10.39 1.55
CA ILE A 215 -12.41 -10.00 0.36
C ILE A 215 -12.23 -8.49 0.35
N MET A 216 -11.23 -8.02 -0.37
CA MET A 216 -11.01 -6.59 -0.59
C MET A 216 -11.15 -6.24 -2.06
N ILE A 217 -11.85 -5.15 -2.35
CA ILE A 217 -11.75 -4.42 -3.63
C ILE A 217 -10.91 -3.17 -3.37
N LEU A 218 -9.73 -3.12 -3.97
CA LEU A 218 -8.86 -1.96 -3.95
C LEU A 218 -9.19 -1.10 -5.17
N SER A 219 -9.64 0.12 -4.93
CA SER A 219 -10.10 1.02 -5.99
C SER A 219 -8.97 1.38 -6.97
N HIS A 220 -7.80 1.77 -6.46
CA HIS A 220 -6.58 2.01 -7.22
C HIS A 220 -5.36 1.79 -6.32
N PRO A 221 -4.14 1.71 -6.87
CA PRO A 221 -3.03 1.16 -6.11
C PRO A 221 -2.27 2.24 -5.33
N ASP A 222 -2.83 3.44 -5.15
CA ASP A 222 -2.16 4.48 -4.40
C ASP A 222 -2.12 4.13 -2.92
N LEU A 223 -1.00 4.50 -2.30
CA LEU A 223 -0.60 3.99 -0.99
C LEU A 223 -1.65 4.29 0.08
N ASP A 224 -2.26 5.46 0.04
CA ASP A 224 -3.30 5.87 0.97
C ASP A 224 -4.64 5.14 0.78
N HIS A 225 -4.76 4.17 -0.12
CA HIS A 225 -5.92 3.27 -0.24
C HIS A 225 -5.70 1.87 0.32
N TRP A 226 -4.46 1.48 0.66
CA TRP A 226 -4.18 0.14 1.21
C TRP A 226 -3.13 0.14 2.32
N ARG A 227 -2.66 1.31 2.74
CA ARG A 227 -1.59 1.49 3.73
C ARG A 227 -1.80 0.72 5.03
N LEU A 228 -3.04 0.61 5.51
CA LEU A 228 -3.31 -0.11 6.75
C LEU A 228 -3.06 -1.60 6.63
N LEU A 229 -3.25 -2.20 5.45
CA LEU A 229 -2.86 -3.60 5.23
C LEU A 229 -1.37 -3.81 5.40
N GLN A 230 -0.56 -2.85 4.94
CA GLN A 230 0.89 -2.87 5.09
C GLN A 230 1.33 -2.73 6.56
N TRP A 231 0.58 -1.97 7.35
CA TRP A 231 0.92 -1.66 8.74
C TRP A 231 0.35 -2.66 9.74
N ASP A 232 -0.77 -3.32 9.43
CA ASP A 232 -1.48 -4.25 10.30
C ASP A 232 -1.52 -5.65 9.66
N PRO A 233 -0.55 -6.53 10.00
CA PRO A 233 -0.53 -7.90 9.51
C PRO A 233 -1.73 -8.72 10.01
N THR A 234 -2.38 -8.32 11.12
CA THR A 234 -3.62 -8.97 11.53
C THR A 234 -4.72 -8.64 10.54
N LEU A 235 -4.93 -7.36 10.23
CA LEU A 235 -5.97 -6.93 9.28
C LEU A 235 -5.74 -7.56 7.90
N SER A 236 -4.52 -7.49 7.37
CA SER A 236 -4.21 -8.12 6.07
C SER A 236 -4.26 -9.66 6.12
N GLY A 237 -4.07 -10.26 7.30
CA GLY A 237 -4.28 -11.68 7.56
C GLY A 237 -5.73 -12.13 7.33
N GLU A 238 -6.70 -11.35 7.78
CA GLU A 238 -8.14 -11.62 7.65
C GLU A 238 -8.69 -11.50 6.21
N ILE A 239 -7.92 -10.89 5.30
CA ILE A 239 -8.34 -10.74 3.90
C ILE A 239 -7.98 -11.98 3.09
N ASP A 240 -8.97 -12.64 2.51
CA ASP A 240 -8.81 -13.85 1.68
C ASP A 240 -8.24 -13.53 0.29
N SER A 241 -8.66 -12.42 -0.30
CA SER A 241 -8.32 -12.03 -1.67
C SER A 241 -8.43 -10.53 -1.83
N ILE A 242 -7.51 -9.94 -2.60
CA ILE A 242 -7.45 -8.51 -2.88
C ILE A 242 -7.59 -8.34 -4.38
N TYR A 243 -8.70 -7.73 -4.80
CA TYR A 243 -9.01 -7.44 -6.19
C TYR A 243 -8.55 -6.03 -6.54
N VAL A 244 -7.64 -5.92 -7.48
CA VAL A 244 -7.06 -4.66 -7.95
C VAL A 244 -7.47 -4.41 -9.42
N PRO A 245 -7.42 -3.16 -9.93
CA PRO A 245 -7.72 -2.88 -11.32
C PRO A 245 -6.82 -3.68 -12.27
N ILE A 246 -7.36 -4.10 -13.42
CA ILE A 246 -6.54 -4.70 -14.48
C ILE A 246 -5.36 -3.79 -14.86
N ASN A 247 -4.22 -4.40 -15.21
CA ASN A 247 -2.94 -3.75 -15.49
C ASN A 247 -2.21 -3.16 -14.27
N THR A 248 -2.75 -3.27 -13.07
CA THR A 248 -2.05 -2.87 -11.85
C THR A 248 -0.81 -3.74 -11.62
N LYS A 249 0.36 -3.11 -11.53
CA LYS A 249 1.63 -3.74 -11.17
C LYS A 249 2.36 -2.88 -10.14
N GLN A 250 2.51 -3.41 -8.92
CA GLN A 250 3.31 -2.79 -7.87
C GLN A 250 4.19 -3.82 -7.18
N LEU A 251 5.40 -3.41 -6.80
CA LEU A 251 6.35 -4.31 -6.15
C LEU A 251 5.84 -4.84 -4.81
N VAL A 252 5.09 -4.02 -4.07
CA VAL A 252 4.49 -4.41 -2.79
C VAL A 252 3.54 -5.61 -2.90
N PHE A 253 2.94 -5.83 -4.07
CA PHE A 253 2.09 -6.99 -4.36
C PHE A 253 2.87 -8.28 -4.61
N SER A 254 4.20 -8.21 -4.71
CA SER A 254 5.08 -9.39 -4.71
C SER A 254 5.50 -9.81 -3.29
N ASP A 255 5.04 -9.10 -2.24
CA ASP A 255 5.32 -9.53 -0.87
C ASP A 255 4.67 -10.88 -0.59
N LYS A 256 5.43 -11.82 -0.02
CA LYS A 256 4.99 -13.19 0.27
C LYS A 256 3.75 -13.26 1.17
N SER A 257 3.44 -12.21 1.91
CA SER A 257 2.29 -12.15 2.82
C SER A 257 0.97 -11.93 2.07
N VAL A 258 1.02 -11.36 0.85
CA VAL A 258 -0.18 -10.98 0.08
C VAL A 258 -0.16 -11.43 -1.37
N ASN A 259 0.98 -11.83 -1.94
CA ASN A 259 1.12 -12.13 -3.37
C ASN A 259 0.10 -13.15 -3.90
N GLU A 260 -0.19 -14.21 -3.15
CA GLU A 260 -1.18 -15.23 -3.51
C GLU A 260 -2.64 -14.71 -3.41
N LYS A 261 -2.86 -13.63 -2.66
CA LYS A 261 -4.17 -12.99 -2.47
C LYS A 261 -4.52 -12.03 -3.60
N ILE A 262 -3.52 -11.45 -4.28
CA ILE A 262 -3.72 -10.40 -5.29
C ILE A 262 -4.29 -10.99 -6.59
N LYS A 263 -5.38 -10.40 -7.08
CA LYS A 263 -6.06 -10.75 -8.33
C LYS A 263 -6.38 -9.48 -9.10
N VAL A 264 -6.16 -9.47 -10.42
CA VAL A 264 -6.63 -8.36 -11.26
C VAL A 264 -8.06 -8.59 -11.72
N PHE A 265 -8.83 -7.50 -11.75
CA PHE A 265 -10.26 -7.52 -12.07
C PHE A 265 -10.64 -6.30 -12.92
N ASP A 266 -11.54 -6.50 -13.88
CA ASP A 266 -11.99 -5.47 -14.85
C ASP A 266 -13.40 -4.95 -14.54
N GLY A 267 -13.96 -5.34 -13.39
CA GLY A 267 -15.32 -5.01 -13.01
C GLY A 267 -16.36 -5.93 -13.64
N THR A 268 -17.37 -6.28 -12.85
CA THR A 268 -18.59 -6.94 -13.31
C THR A 268 -19.67 -6.79 -12.23
N LEU A 269 -20.89 -7.20 -12.56
CA LEU A 269 -21.93 -7.39 -11.57
C LEU A 269 -21.57 -8.57 -10.65
N ILE A 270 -21.59 -8.32 -9.35
CA ILE A 270 -21.41 -9.32 -8.30
C ILE A 270 -22.77 -9.51 -7.62
N PRO A 271 -23.48 -10.63 -7.91
CA PRO A 271 -24.71 -10.96 -7.21
C PRO A 271 -24.40 -11.26 -5.74
N LEU A 272 -25.14 -10.63 -4.82
CA LEU A 272 -24.97 -10.82 -3.38
C LEU A 272 -26.12 -11.65 -2.82
N THR A 273 -27.35 -11.14 -2.91
CA THR A 273 -28.59 -11.83 -2.51
C THR A 273 -29.68 -11.61 -3.56
N VAL A 274 -30.88 -12.17 -3.35
CA VAL A 274 -32.04 -11.99 -4.26
C VAL A 274 -32.45 -10.51 -4.38
N GLY A 275 -32.17 -9.68 -3.36
CA GLY A 275 -32.53 -8.27 -3.31
C GLY A 275 -31.34 -7.31 -3.34
N SER A 276 -30.11 -7.81 -3.48
CA SER A 276 -28.90 -6.98 -3.43
C SER A 276 -27.83 -7.38 -4.44
N SER A 277 -27.13 -6.38 -4.95
CA SER A 277 -26.02 -6.56 -5.89
C SER A 277 -24.96 -5.49 -5.71
N LEU A 278 -23.74 -5.84 -6.14
CA LEU A 278 -22.62 -4.92 -6.22
C LEU A 278 -22.15 -4.84 -7.66
N ASP A 279 -22.40 -3.72 -8.31
CA ASP A 279 -21.87 -3.42 -9.63
C ASP A 279 -20.47 -2.82 -9.50
N VAL A 280 -19.48 -3.49 -10.09
CA VAL A 280 -18.11 -3.00 -10.12
C VAL A 280 -17.79 -2.56 -11.54
N HIS A 281 -17.41 -1.31 -11.70
CA HIS A 281 -17.09 -0.69 -12.97
C HIS A 281 -15.60 -0.32 -13.03
N ARG A 282 -14.99 -0.57 -14.18
CA ARG A 282 -13.67 -0.05 -14.50
C ARG A 282 -13.81 1.31 -15.17
N SER A 283 -13.33 2.37 -14.54
CA SER A 283 -13.37 3.71 -15.11
C SER A 283 -12.42 3.84 -16.32
N GLN A 284 -12.86 4.56 -17.35
CA GLN A 284 -12.11 4.77 -18.59
C GLN A 284 -12.01 6.29 -18.87
N PRO A 285 -11.04 6.98 -18.26
CA PRO A 285 -10.90 8.43 -18.36
C PRO A 285 -10.34 8.79 -19.74
N CYS A 286 -10.60 10.01 -20.21
CA CYS A 286 -10.03 10.50 -21.48
C CYS A 286 -8.50 10.64 -21.41
N TYR A 287 -7.95 10.83 -20.21
CA TYR A 287 -6.52 10.81 -19.93
C TYR A 287 -6.23 9.72 -18.90
N SER A 288 -5.39 8.76 -19.27
CA SER A 288 -5.03 7.64 -18.38
C SER A 288 -4.10 8.14 -17.28
N ASP A 289 -4.56 8.03 -16.04
CA ASP A 289 -3.74 8.11 -14.83
C ASP A 289 -4.26 7.06 -13.83
N LYS A 290 -3.53 6.84 -12.73
CA LYS A 290 -3.86 5.79 -11.74
C LYS A 290 -5.24 6.00 -11.09
N ASN A 291 -5.73 7.24 -10.98
CA ASN A 291 -6.97 7.59 -10.31
C ASN A 291 -8.17 7.53 -11.28
N GLY A 292 -7.92 7.85 -12.53
CA GLY A 292 -8.84 7.66 -13.63
C GLY A 292 -8.93 6.18 -14.02
N GLU A 293 -7.90 5.37 -13.77
CA GLU A 293 -7.85 3.93 -14.02
C GLU A 293 -8.22 3.06 -12.79
N CYS A 294 -9.26 3.44 -12.05
CA CYS A 294 -9.73 2.75 -10.84
C CYS A 294 -10.93 1.79 -11.05
N LEU A 295 -11.29 1.10 -9.97
CA LEU A 295 -12.56 0.37 -9.79
C LEU A 295 -13.55 1.24 -9.01
N VAL A 296 -14.72 1.48 -9.61
CA VAL A 296 -15.86 2.18 -9.00
C VAL A 296 -16.92 1.16 -8.63
N CYS A 297 -17.41 1.19 -7.41
CA CYS A 297 -18.40 0.23 -6.93
C CYS A 297 -19.75 0.92 -6.66
N VAL A 298 -20.83 0.26 -7.06
CA VAL A 298 -22.21 0.69 -6.82
C VAL A 298 -22.95 -0.45 -6.15
N PHE A 299 -23.31 -0.26 -4.89
CA PHE A 299 -24.11 -1.22 -4.13
C PHE A 299 -25.59 -0.88 -4.24
N HIS A 300 -26.39 -1.86 -4.61
CA HIS A 300 -27.85 -1.77 -4.69
C HIS A 300 -28.48 -2.72 -3.69
N ALA A 301 -29.35 -2.21 -2.81
CA ALA A 301 -30.13 -3.04 -1.90
C ALA A 301 -31.43 -2.33 -1.48
N HIS A 302 -32.55 -3.05 -1.45
CA HIS A 302 -33.84 -2.56 -0.97
C HIS A 302 -34.29 -1.20 -1.55
N GLY A 303 -34.00 -0.93 -2.82
CA GLY A 303 -34.32 0.34 -3.49
C GLY A 303 -33.41 1.51 -3.10
N GLN A 304 -32.35 1.26 -2.33
CA GLN A 304 -31.28 2.21 -2.04
C GLN A 304 -30.04 1.90 -2.88
N THR A 305 -29.24 2.93 -3.11
CA THR A 305 -27.99 2.85 -3.86
C THR A 305 -26.90 3.57 -3.11
N VAL A 306 -25.75 2.93 -2.96
CA VAL A 306 -24.52 3.51 -2.39
C VAL A 306 -23.44 3.51 -3.47
N LEU A 307 -22.85 4.68 -3.73
CA LEU A 307 -21.71 4.84 -4.62
C LEU A 307 -20.42 4.87 -3.79
N ILE A 308 -19.45 4.05 -4.20
CA ILE A 308 -18.11 3.93 -3.59
C ILE A 308 -17.10 4.26 -4.71
N PRO A 309 -16.69 5.53 -4.82
CA PRO A 309 -15.98 6.02 -6.01
C PRO A 309 -14.44 5.90 -5.95
N GLY A 310 -13.84 5.57 -4.80
CA GLY A 310 -12.40 5.80 -4.59
C GLY A 310 -12.05 7.27 -4.86
N ASP A 311 -10.92 7.52 -5.53
CA ASP A 311 -10.49 8.86 -5.95
C ASP A 311 -10.86 9.22 -7.40
N THR A 312 -11.88 8.56 -7.97
CA THR A 312 -12.25 8.81 -9.38
C THR A 312 -12.49 10.30 -9.63
N CYS A 313 -11.66 10.90 -10.48
CA CYS A 313 -11.83 12.28 -10.93
C CYS A 313 -12.37 12.28 -12.36
N MET A 314 -13.50 12.96 -12.60
CA MET A 314 -13.90 13.32 -13.96
C MET A 314 -13.17 14.60 -14.36
N SER A 315 -12.10 14.48 -15.14
CA SER A 315 -11.57 15.64 -15.88
C SER A 315 -12.56 15.99 -16.99
N VAL A 316 -13.35 17.06 -16.81
CA VAL A 316 -14.21 17.64 -17.85
C VAL A 316 -13.43 18.67 -18.67
#